data_AF-A0A8C5KNG0-F1
#
_entry.id   AF-A0A8C5KNG0-F1
#
_cell.length_a   1.000
_cell.length_b   1.000
_cell.length_c   1.000
_cell.angle_alpha   90.00
_cell.angle_beta   90.00
_cell.angle_gamma   90.00
#
_symmetry.space_group_name_H-M   'P 1'
#
loop_
_entity.id
_entity.type
_entity.pdbx_description
1 polymer ?
#
loop_
_entity_poly.entity_id
_entity_poly.type
_entity_poly.pdbx_seq_one_letter_code
_entity_poly.pdbx_strand_id
1 'polypeptide(L)'
;MMSGRPGRVPLQLVPDEARSLPPPKMTDPRLLYTGFLGYCSGLLDNALRRRPVMITGLHRQLLYVTSSVFVGYYLFKRQDYMYAVRDHDMFAYMKRHPEDFPKK
;
A
#
# COMPACT_ATOMS: atom_id res chain seq x y z
N MET A 1 14.37 11.86 1.64
CA MET A 1 15.36 11.40 0.64
C MET A 1 14.84 11.50 -0.80
N MET A 2 13.67 10.95 -1.16
CA MET A 2 13.18 10.99 -2.57
C MET A 2 12.37 12.25 -2.94
N SER A 3 12.44 13.31 -2.12
CA SER A 3 11.56 14.47 -2.28
C SER A 3 11.91 15.33 -3.50
N GLY A 4 13.19 15.35 -3.90
CA GLY A 4 13.72 16.10 -5.04
C GLY A 4 13.96 15.26 -6.30
N ARG A 5 13.31 14.09 -6.44
CA ARG A 5 13.43 13.28 -7.66
C ARG A 5 12.94 14.10 -8.88
N PRO A 6 13.74 14.23 -9.95
CA PRO A 6 13.31 14.95 -11.15
C PRO A 6 12.07 14.28 -11.76
N GLY A 7 11.10 15.08 -12.22
CA GLY A 7 9.83 14.58 -12.76
C GLY A 7 8.75 14.28 -11.71
N ARG A 8 9.01 14.51 -10.41
CA ARG A 8 7.99 14.36 -9.37
C ARG A 8 6.93 15.46 -9.47
N VAL A 9 5.69 15.07 -9.75
CA VAL A 9 4.53 15.97 -9.66
C VAL A 9 4.01 15.97 -8.21
N PRO A 10 3.85 17.15 -7.57
CA PRO A 10 3.33 17.23 -6.21
C PRO A 10 1.88 16.70 -6.13
N LEU A 11 1.52 16.13 -4.98
CA LEU A 11 0.17 15.64 -4.66
C LEU A 11 -0.39 14.50 -5.54
N GLN A 12 0.40 13.95 -6.47
CA GLN A 12 -0.01 12.78 -7.21
C GLN A 12 0.11 11.51 -6.33
N LEU A 13 -1.01 10.83 -6.06
CA LEU A 13 -1.01 9.63 -5.20
C LEU A 13 -0.26 8.47 -5.87
N VAL A 14 -0.61 8.20 -7.13
CA VAL A 14 -0.03 7.17 -7.98
C VAL A 14 0.20 7.81 -9.36
N PRO A 15 1.45 7.97 -9.82
CA PRO A 15 1.74 8.59 -11.11
C PRO A 15 1.49 7.62 -12.27
N ASP A 16 1.43 8.16 -13.49
CA ASP A 16 1.14 7.35 -14.68
C ASP A 16 2.24 6.33 -14.98
N GLU A 17 3.50 6.61 -14.60
CA GLU A 17 4.60 5.63 -14.70
C GLU A 17 4.34 4.37 -13.87
N ALA A 18 3.59 4.48 -12.77
CA ALA A 18 3.25 3.33 -11.93
C ALA A 18 2.30 2.34 -12.62
N ARG A 19 1.68 2.71 -13.75
CA ARG A 19 0.84 1.80 -14.55
C ARG A 19 1.67 0.74 -15.27
N SER A 20 2.98 0.96 -15.42
CA SER A 20 3.91 -0.04 -15.98
C SER A 20 4.23 -1.18 -15.01
N LEU A 21 3.96 -0.99 -13.70
CA LEU A 21 4.19 -1.99 -12.69
C LEU A 21 3.03 -2.99 -12.58
N PRO A 22 3.30 -4.26 -12.28
CA PRO A 22 2.24 -5.23 -12.02
C PRO A 22 1.46 -4.81 -10.77
N PRO A 23 0.12 -4.68 -10.84
CA PRO A 23 -0.68 -4.27 -9.70
C PRO A 23 -0.77 -5.38 -8.64
N PRO A 24 -1.06 -5.02 -7.37
CA PRO A 24 -1.36 -6.00 -6.33
C PRO A 24 -2.52 -6.90 -6.75
N LYS A 25 -2.40 -8.20 -6.50
CA LYS A 25 -3.49 -9.15 -6.74
C LYS A 25 -4.59 -8.96 -5.71
N MET A 26 -5.83 -9.29 -6.06
CA MET A 26 -6.95 -9.26 -5.11
C MET A 26 -6.77 -10.25 -3.96
N THR A 27 -5.97 -11.30 -4.16
CA THR A 27 -5.62 -12.33 -3.17
C THR A 27 -4.27 -12.07 -2.49
N ASP A 28 -3.70 -10.87 -2.61
CA ASP A 28 -2.44 -10.53 -1.93
C ASP A 28 -2.62 -10.68 -0.40
N PRO A 29 -1.75 -11.43 0.31
CA PRO A 29 -1.84 -11.61 1.76
C PRO A 29 -1.82 -10.28 2.53
N ARG A 30 -1.13 -9.25 2.02
CA ARG A 30 -1.11 -7.91 2.62
C ARG A 30 -2.50 -7.26 2.58
N LEU A 31 -3.22 -7.47 1.47
CA LEU A 31 -4.58 -6.97 1.27
C LEU A 31 -5.59 -7.74 2.12
N LEU A 32 -5.43 -9.07 2.21
CA LEU A 32 -6.24 -9.91 3.08
C LEU A 32 -6.10 -9.48 4.55
N TYR A 33 -4.86 -9.22 4.98
CA TYR A 33 -4.58 -8.77 6.34
C TYR A 33 -5.19 -7.39 6.64
N THR A 34 -5.17 -6.45 5.70
CA THR A 34 -5.85 -5.16 5.87
C THR A 34 -7.37 -5.29 5.92
N GLY A 35 -7.96 -6.21 5.15
CA GLY A 35 -9.37 -6.59 5.29
C GLY A 35 -9.68 -7.18 6.67
N PHE A 36 -8.81 -8.04 7.19
CA PHE A 36 -8.92 -8.58 8.55
C PHE A 36 -8.84 -7.49 9.62
N LEU A 37 -7.93 -6.51 9.48
CA LEU A 37 -7.89 -5.35 10.36
C LEU A 37 -9.19 -4.53 10.32
N GLY A 38 -9.80 -4.39 9.13
CA GLY A 38 -11.13 -3.80 8.97
C GLY A 38 -12.24 -4.60 9.68
N TYR A 39 -12.14 -5.93 9.70
CA TYR A 39 -13.06 -6.74 10.48
C TYR A 39 -12.87 -6.52 11.99
N CYS A 40 -11.62 -6.53 12.47
CA CYS A 40 -11.30 -6.24 13.87
C CYS A 40 -11.78 -4.86 14.32
N SER A 41 -11.70 -3.83 13.47
CA SER A 41 -12.21 -2.49 13.80
C SER A 41 -13.75 -2.49 13.96
N GLY A 42 -14.47 -3.23 13.12
CA GLY A 42 -15.92 -3.43 13.26
C GLY A 42 -16.31 -4.16 14.55
N LEU A 43 -15.54 -5.18 14.95
CA LEU A 43 -15.75 -5.87 16.23
C LEU A 43 -15.49 -4.94 17.42
N LEU A 44 -14.42 -4.14 17.34
CA LEU A 44 -14.04 -3.18 18.37
C LEU A 44 -15.09 -2.07 18.51
N ASP A 45 -15.65 -1.56 17.41
CA ASP A 45 -16.74 -0.58 17.42
C ASP A 45 -18.00 -1.11 18.13
N ASN A 46 -18.35 -2.38 17.92
CA ASN A 46 -19.43 -3.03 18.64
C ASN A 46 -19.12 -3.22 20.13
N ALA A 47 -17.88 -3.61 20.46
CA ALA A 47 -17.43 -3.80 21.84
C ALA A 47 -17.48 -2.49 22.64
N LEU A 48 -16.99 -1.38 22.07
CA LEU A 48 -17.02 -0.06 22.70
C LEU A 48 -18.44 0.42 23.00
N ARG A 49 -19.40 0.08 22.13
CA ARG A 49 -20.81 0.44 22.28
C ARG A 49 -21.62 -0.56 23.12
N ARG A 50 -20.96 -1.54 23.75
CA ARG A 50 -21.58 -2.60 24.57
C ARG A 50 -22.69 -3.37 23.81
N ARG A 51 -22.50 -3.56 22.50
CA ARG A 51 -23.39 -4.35 21.64
C ARG A 51 -22.85 -5.77 21.50
N PRO A 52 -23.68 -6.79 21.22
CA PRO A 52 -23.18 -8.13 20.95
C PRO A 52 -22.26 -8.10 19.72
N VAL A 53 -21.00 -8.45 19.96
CA VAL A 53 -19.84 -8.13 19.10
C VAL A 53 -19.96 -8.72 17.71
N MET A 54 -20.37 -9.99 17.61
CA MET A 54 -20.35 -10.75 16.36
C MET A 54 -21.62 -10.57 15.51
N ILE A 55 -22.77 -10.29 16.16
CA ILE A 55 -24.08 -10.40 15.51
C ILE A 55 -24.60 -9.02 15.09
N THR A 56 -24.21 -7.96 15.80
CA THR A 56 -24.78 -6.63 15.57
C THR A 56 -24.13 -5.94 14.38
N GLY A 57 -24.94 -5.45 13.45
CA GLY A 57 -24.46 -4.53 12.42
C GLY A 57 -23.55 -5.17 11.38
N LEU A 58 -23.92 -6.35 10.86
CA LEU A 58 -23.20 -7.02 9.76
C LEU A 58 -22.95 -6.10 8.55
N HIS A 59 -23.90 -5.22 8.22
CA HIS A 59 -23.72 -4.20 7.17
C HIS A 59 -22.56 -3.24 7.48
N ARG A 60 -22.33 -2.87 8.75
CA ARG A 60 -21.21 -2.03 9.17
C ARG A 60 -19.91 -2.80 9.15
N GLN A 61 -19.89 -4.05 9.62
CA GLN A 61 -18.70 -4.91 9.53
C GLN A 61 -18.26 -5.09 8.07
N LEU A 62 -19.21 -5.34 7.16
CA LEU A 62 -18.95 -5.39 5.72
C LEU A 62 -18.40 -4.06 5.19
N LEU A 63 -18.96 -2.92 5.63
CA LEU A 63 -18.45 -1.60 5.28
C LEU A 63 -17.00 -1.39 5.76
N TYR A 64 -16.68 -1.73 7.01
CA TYR A 64 -15.32 -1.57 7.55
C TYR A 64 -14.31 -2.45 6.79
N VAL A 65 -14.67 -3.68 6.44
CA VAL A 65 -13.80 -4.57 5.65
C VAL A 65 -13.60 -4.00 4.25
N THR A 66 -14.69 -3.67 3.54
CA THR A 66 -14.61 -3.16 2.16
C THR A 66 -13.86 -1.84 2.07
N SER A 67 -14.07 -0.90 3.01
CA SER A 67 -13.33 0.36 3.04
C SER A 67 -11.84 0.15 3.32
N SER A 68 -11.50 -0.79 4.22
CA SER A 68 -10.10 -1.08 4.56
C SER A 68 -9.37 -1.75 3.41
N VAL A 69 -10.02 -2.69 2.70
CA VAL A 69 -9.48 -3.30 1.48
C VAL A 69 -9.31 -2.26 0.38
N PHE A 70 -10.31 -1.40 0.16
CA PHE A 70 -10.25 -0.35 -0.86
C PHE A 70 -9.06 0.60 -0.63
N VAL A 71 -8.93 1.15 0.58
CA VAL A 71 -7.81 2.04 0.93
C VAL A 71 -6.49 1.28 0.87
N GLY A 72 -6.43 0.08 1.44
CA GLY A 72 -5.24 -0.77 1.44
C GLY A 72 -4.72 -1.05 0.03
N TYR A 73 -5.60 -1.31 -0.93
CA TYR A 73 -5.23 -1.57 -2.32
C TYR A 73 -4.41 -0.42 -2.94
N TYR A 74 -4.88 0.82 -2.80
CA TYR A 74 -4.16 1.98 -3.33
C TYR A 74 -2.88 2.30 -2.56
N LEU A 75 -2.86 2.05 -1.25
CA LEU A 75 -1.65 2.19 -0.43
C LEU A 75 -0.56 1.22 -0.87
N PHE A 76 -0.91 -0.06 -1.07
CA PHE A 76 0.06 -1.06 -1.54
C PHE A 76 0.52 -0.79 -2.97
N LYS A 77 -0.38 -0.32 -3.85
CA LYS A 77 0.01 0.13 -5.19
C LYS A 77 1.05 1.27 -5.15
N ARG A 78 0.86 2.24 -4.26
CA ARG A 78 1.83 3.32 -4.04
C ARG A 78 3.12 2.81 -3.41
N GLN A 79 3.04 1.89 -2.46
CA GLN A 79 4.20 1.29 -1.80
C GLN A 79 5.09 0.56 -2.81
N ASP A 80 4.52 -0.33 -3.62
CA ASP A 80 5.26 -1.10 -4.62
C ASP A 80 5.91 -0.15 -5.66
N TYR A 81 5.20 0.91 -6.04
CA TYR A 81 5.75 1.98 -6.87
C TYR A 81 6.96 2.69 -6.23
N MET A 82 6.86 3.11 -4.97
CA MET A 82 7.96 3.80 -4.28
C MET A 82 9.21 2.93 -4.18
N TYR A 83 9.04 1.62 -3.94
CA TYR A 83 10.16 0.68 -3.92
C TYR A 83 10.75 0.45 -5.30
N ALA A 84 9.93 0.29 -6.34
CA ALA A 84 10.41 0.16 -7.72
C ALA A 84 11.24 1.38 -8.16
N VAL A 85 10.78 2.58 -7.81
CA VAL A 85 11.50 3.83 -8.07
C VAL A 85 12.83 3.89 -7.33
N ARG A 86 12.86 3.47 -6.07
CA ARG A 86 14.09 3.45 -5.27
C ARG A 86 15.14 2.53 -5.90
N ASP A 87 14.72 1.35 -6.31
CA ASP A 87 15.62 0.36 -6.88
C ASP A 87 16.09 0.79 -8.28
N HIS A 88 15.20 1.41 -9.07
CA HIS A 88 15.56 2.04 -10.35
C HIS A 88 16.65 3.11 -10.18
N ASP A 89 16.47 4.04 -9.24
CA ASP A 89 17.43 5.13 -9.01
C ASP A 89 18.76 4.60 -8.45
N MET A 90 18.73 3.57 -7.60
CA MET A 90 19.92 2.88 -7.10
C MET A 90 20.71 2.21 -8.23
N PHE A 91 20.06 1.42 -9.09
CA PHE A 91 20.73 0.78 -10.21
C PHE A 91 21.26 1.79 -11.23
N ALA A 92 20.51 2.87 -11.47
CA ALA A 92 20.96 3.96 -12.34
C ALA A 92 22.20 4.67 -11.78
N TYR A 93 22.30 4.83 -10.45
CA TYR A 93 23.47 5.40 -9.79
C TYR A 93 24.68 4.46 -9.90
N MET A 94 24.53 3.18 -9.54
CA MET A 94 25.61 2.18 -9.64
C MET A 94 26.16 2.05 -11.07
N LYS A 95 25.29 2.15 -12.08
CA LYS A 95 25.69 2.10 -13.49
C LYS A 95 26.50 3.34 -13.93
N ARG A 96 26.23 4.51 -13.34
CA ARG A 96 26.94 5.76 -13.66
C ARG A 96 28.30 5.88 -12.96
N HIS A 97 28.45 5.21 -11.82
CA HIS A 97 29.65 5.27 -10.98
C HIS A 97 30.28 3.88 -10.76
N PRO A 98 30.74 3.20 -11.83
CA PRO A 98 31.37 1.88 -11.69
C PRO A 98 32.62 1.89 -10.81
N GLU A 99 33.32 3.03 -10.69
CA GLU A 99 34.47 3.25 -9.82
C GLU A 99 34.16 3.07 -8.33
N ASP A 100 32.96 3.46 -7.89
CA ASP A 100 32.53 3.36 -6.49
C ASP A 100 32.10 1.92 -6.12
N PHE A 101 31.79 1.09 -7.13
CA PHE A 101 31.28 -0.27 -6.96
C PHE A 101 32.17 -1.31 -7.67
N PRO A 102 33.43 -1.47 -7.25
CA PRO A 102 34.32 -2.48 -7.83
C PRO A 102 33.76 -3.88 -7.57
N LYS A 103 33.76 -4.72 -8.62
CA LYS A 103 33.44 -6.15 -8.47
C LYS A 103 34.58 -6.82 -7.72
N LYS A 104 34.25 -7.40 -6.56
CA LYS A 104 35.15 -8.28 -5.81
C LYS A 104 35.15 -9.68 -6.40
#